data_AF-A0A351PVT0-F1
#
_entry.id   AF-A0A351PVT0-F1
#
_cell.length_a   1.000
_cell.length_b   1.000
_cell.length_c   1.000
_cell.angle_alpha   90.00
_cell.angle_beta   90.00
_cell.angle_gamma   90.00
#
_symmetry.space_group_name_H-M   'P 1'
#
loop_
_entity.id
_entity.type
_entity.pdbx_description
1 polymer ?
#
loop_
_entity_poly.entity_id
_entity_poly.type
_entity_poly.pdbx_seq_one_letter_code
_entity_poly.pdbx_strand_id
1 'polypeptide(L)'
;MSIFDKVQKKYGKYAIKHLMNYVLVIQLVGFFMIHFEPATRDFLAFDVELILKGEVWRLISFIAIPGADYIFFELLAIYIYYMFARSLETLWGSLWFDLYYVFGILGHIVAGFICYFVFGFNANFITVDFLNASLFMAYAYIFPESMIYIFFIIPVKMKWLANFEATIYGSIIVFGFLSPFLIPVAPKFYAFLFNLGIPAVIWYAVLVFCVMLNFMIFFILTRGARRKMYYFAGHINKKVQKEYKVKARPMAGPVHKCAVCGRTEKDYDGVFRFCSRCVGEYEYCEEHLTTHIHVTAEDLENAAVEEQADVPEKEQKID
;
A
#
# COMPACT_ATOMS: atom_id res chain seq x y z
N MET A 1 -27.68 15.00 5.71
CA MET A 1 -26.80 14.28 4.76
C MET A 1 -25.76 15.24 4.23
N SER A 2 -24.49 14.88 4.35
CA SER A 2 -23.39 15.68 3.80
C SER A 2 -23.45 15.70 2.26
N ILE A 3 -22.76 16.65 1.60
CA ILE A 3 -22.60 16.66 0.13
C ILE A 3 -22.06 15.30 -0.35
N PHE A 4 -21.12 14.76 0.41
CA PHE A 4 -20.55 13.44 0.23
C PHE A 4 -21.61 12.34 0.07
N ASP A 5 -22.56 12.26 1.02
CA ASP A 5 -23.62 11.24 0.98
C ASP A 5 -24.60 11.46 -0.18
N LYS A 6 -24.91 12.73 -0.52
CA LYS A 6 -25.85 13.07 -1.60
C LYS A 6 -25.30 12.67 -2.98
N VAL A 7 -24.04 13.01 -3.26
CA VAL A 7 -23.37 12.69 -4.52
C VAL A 7 -23.21 11.17 -4.64
N GLN A 8 -22.74 10.50 -3.56
CA GLN A 8 -22.60 9.05 -3.53
C GLN A 8 -23.93 8.35 -3.83
N LYS A 9 -25.03 8.80 -3.21
CA LYS A 9 -26.35 8.20 -3.41
C LYS A 9 -26.88 8.42 -4.84
N LYS A 10 -26.60 9.56 -5.46
CA LYS A 10 -27.12 9.92 -6.79
C LYS A 10 -26.30 9.32 -7.94
N TYR A 11 -24.97 9.36 -7.83
CA TYR A 11 -24.06 9.02 -8.93
C TYR A 11 -23.24 7.75 -8.69
N GLY A 12 -23.38 7.09 -7.54
CA GLY A 12 -22.60 5.91 -7.19
C GLY A 12 -22.71 4.73 -8.17
N LYS A 13 -23.76 4.69 -9.01
CA LYS A 13 -23.93 3.68 -10.06
C LYS A 13 -22.92 3.79 -11.22
N TYR A 14 -22.30 4.95 -11.41
CA TYR A 14 -21.31 5.18 -12.47
C TYR A 14 -19.87 4.95 -12.00
N ALA A 15 -19.69 4.55 -10.74
CA ALA A 15 -18.36 4.32 -10.20
C ALA A 15 -17.73 3.04 -10.76
N ILE A 16 -16.45 3.14 -11.12
CA ILE A 16 -15.60 2.04 -11.53
C ILE A 16 -15.04 1.39 -10.27
N LYS A 17 -15.54 0.20 -9.94
CA LYS A 17 -15.03 -0.54 -8.79
C LYS A 17 -13.58 -0.94 -9.04
N HIS A 18 -12.72 -0.73 -8.05
CA HIS A 18 -11.31 -1.10 -8.11
C HIS A 18 -10.54 -0.42 -9.24
N LEU A 19 -10.85 0.85 -9.53
CA LEU A 19 -10.18 1.67 -10.55
C LEU A 19 -8.64 1.53 -10.50
N MET A 20 -8.06 1.57 -9.30
CA MET A 20 -6.61 1.47 -9.14
C MET A 20 -6.03 0.16 -9.66
N ASN A 21 -6.76 -0.96 -9.60
CA ASN A 21 -6.24 -2.24 -10.09
C ASN A 21 -5.99 -2.18 -11.61
N TYR A 22 -6.88 -1.52 -12.35
CA TYR A 22 -6.70 -1.32 -13.78
C TYR A 22 -5.48 -0.43 -14.07
N VAL A 23 -5.34 0.67 -13.33
CA VAL A 23 -4.19 1.58 -13.42
C VAL A 23 -2.88 0.83 -13.18
N LEU A 24 -2.82 0.00 -12.13
CA LEU A 24 -1.61 -0.74 -11.76
C LEU A 24 -1.26 -1.83 -12.79
N VAL A 25 -2.27 -2.47 -13.39
CA VAL A 25 -2.02 -3.41 -14.50
C VAL A 25 -1.49 -2.67 -15.73
N ILE A 26 -2.00 -1.47 -16.04
CA ILE A 26 -1.49 -0.64 -17.13
C ILE A 26 -0.03 -0.25 -16.86
N GLN A 27 0.32 0.15 -15.63
CA GLN A 27 1.71 0.43 -15.24
C GLN A 27 2.62 -0.79 -15.43
N LEU A 28 2.19 -1.97 -14.98
CA LEU A 28 2.95 -3.20 -15.15
C LEU A 28 3.16 -3.55 -16.63
N VAL A 29 2.13 -3.40 -17.47
CA VAL A 29 2.23 -3.64 -18.91
C VAL A 29 3.18 -2.62 -19.55
N GLY A 30 3.03 -1.34 -19.21
CA GLY A 30 3.89 -0.28 -19.73
C GLY A 30 5.36 -0.43 -19.30
N PHE A 31 5.61 -0.93 -18.08
CA PHE A 31 6.96 -1.30 -17.62
C PHE A 31 7.63 -2.28 -18.59
N PHE A 32 6.94 -3.38 -18.95
CA PHE A 32 7.49 -4.36 -19.88
C PHE A 32 7.63 -3.79 -21.30
N MET A 33 6.63 -3.05 -21.78
CA MET A 33 6.69 -2.46 -23.13
C MET A 33 7.89 -1.53 -23.30
N ILE A 34 8.15 -0.68 -22.30
CA ILE A 34 9.29 0.25 -22.33
C ILE A 34 10.63 -0.48 -22.17
N HIS A 35 10.68 -1.57 -21.39
CA HIS A 35 11.89 -2.39 -21.26
C HIS A 35 12.25 -3.15 -22.53
N PHE A 36 11.25 -3.63 -23.30
CA PHE A 36 11.49 -4.31 -24.57
C PHE A 36 11.82 -3.33 -25.70
N GLU A 37 11.11 -2.20 -25.75
CA GLU A 37 11.30 -1.16 -26.76
C GLU A 37 11.34 0.21 -26.09
N PRO A 38 12.54 0.76 -25.81
CA PRO A 38 12.69 2.02 -25.10
C PRO A 38 12.00 3.21 -25.79
N ALA A 39 11.87 3.18 -27.12
CA ALA A 39 11.15 4.22 -27.88
C ALA A 39 9.67 4.33 -27.50
N THR A 40 9.09 3.28 -26.90
CA THR A 40 7.71 3.30 -26.40
C THR A 40 7.51 4.39 -25.34
N ARG A 41 8.54 4.73 -24.56
CA ARG A 41 8.45 5.78 -23.54
C ARG A 41 8.11 7.13 -24.18
N ASP A 42 8.81 7.49 -25.24
CA ASP A 42 8.61 8.77 -25.95
C ASP A 42 7.27 8.80 -26.69
N PHE A 43 6.76 7.64 -27.11
CA PHE A 43 5.42 7.52 -27.71
C PHE A 43 4.28 7.70 -26.68
N LEU A 44 4.48 7.22 -25.44
CA LEU A 44 3.49 7.31 -24.37
C LEU A 44 3.58 8.62 -23.58
N ALA A 45 4.71 9.31 -23.63
CA ALA A 45 4.96 10.55 -22.90
C ALA A 45 3.94 11.64 -23.22
N PHE A 46 3.57 12.41 -22.19
CA PHE A 46 2.71 13.57 -22.36
C PHE A 46 3.48 14.66 -23.11
N ASP A 47 3.04 15.03 -24.32
CA ASP A 47 3.70 16.05 -25.13
C ASP A 47 2.65 16.97 -25.76
N VAL A 48 2.64 18.24 -25.36
CA VAL A 48 1.61 19.21 -25.80
C VAL A 48 1.72 19.52 -27.28
N GLU A 49 2.93 19.65 -27.81
CA GLU A 49 3.14 19.96 -29.23
C GLU A 49 2.59 18.84 -30.12
N LEU A 50 2.84 17.59 -29.75
CA LEU A 50 2.33 16.42 -30.47
C LEU A 50 0.81 16.23 -30.27
N ILE A 51 0.28 16.55 -29.08
CA ILE A 51 -1.17 16.58 -28.84
C ILE A 51 -1.85 17.58 -29.79
N LEU A 52 -1.28 18.78 -29.95
CA LEU A 52 -1.81 19.79 -30.88
C LEU A 52 -1.71 19.37 -32.35
N LYS A 53 -0.77 18.46 -32.69
CA LYS A 53 -0.66 17.84 -34.02
C LYS A 53 -1.59 16.64 -34.24
N GLY A 54 -2.36 16.22 -33.23
CA GLY A 54 -3.39 15.18 -33.33
C GLY A 54 -3.15 13.92 -32.49
N GLU A 55 -2.06 13.83 -31.74
CA GLU A 55 -1.73 12.67 -30.90
C GLU A 55 -2.47 12.70 -29.54
N VAL A 56 -3.81 12.66 -29.58
CA VAL A 56 -4.69 12.85 -28.40
C VAL A 56 -4.56 11.76 -27.32
N TRP A 57 -4.03 10.58 -27.64
CA TRP A 57 -3.82 9.51 -26.67
C TRP A 57 -2.81 9.89 -25.57
N ARG A 58 -1.91 10.84 -25.85
CA ARG A 58 -0.91 11.37 -24.91
C ARG A 58 -1.51 12.01 -23.66
N LEU A 59 -2.79 12.39 -23.71
CA LEU A 59 -3.55 12.88 -22.55
C LEU A 59 -3.76 11.83 -21.46
N ILE A 60 -3.62 10.54 -21.77
CA ILE A 60 -3.89 9.43 -20.85
C ILE A 60 -2.74 8.42 -20.83
N SER A 61 -2.01 8.24 -21.94
CA SER A 61 -0.97 7.22 -22.06
C SER A 61 0.19 7.35 -21.08
N PHE A 62 0.43 8.56 -20.55
CA PHE A 62 1.47 8.78 -19.53
C PHE A 62 1.24 7.97 -18.24
N ILE A 63 0.01 7.51 -17.98
CA ILE A 63 -0.32 6.63 -16.84
C ILE A 63 0.33 5.25 -16.98
N ALA A 64 0.61 4.82 -18.20
CA ALA A 64 1.29 3.55 -18.46
C ALA A 64 2.80 3.62 -18.21
N ILE A 65 3.37 4.82 -18.09
CA ILE A 65 4.80 4.97 -17.80
C ILE A 65 5.05 4.51 -16.36
N PRO A 66 5.98 3.56 -16.13
CA PRO A 66 6.26 3.03 -14.81
C PRO A 66 6.88 4.09 -13.90
N GLY A 67 6.66 3.93 -12.59
CA GLY A 67 7.24 4.83 -11.57
C GLY A 67 8.66 4.44 -11.17
N ALA A 68 9.08 3.20 -11.44
CA ALA A 68 10.41 2.73 -11.16
C ALA A 68 11.07 2.05 -12.38
N ASP A 69 12.38 2.25 -12.53
CA ASP A 69 13.16 1.65 -13.61
C ASP A 69 13.45 0.16 -13.36
N TYR A 70 13.35 -0.32 -12.13
CA TYR A 70 13.66 -1.72 -11.78
C TYR A 70 12.40 -2.49 -11.40
N ILE A 71 12.27 -3.71 -11.94
CA ILE A 71 11.08 -4.56 -11.75
C ILE A 71 10.75 -4.81 -10.28
N PHE A 72 11.76 -5.02 -9.43
CA PHE A 72 11.55 -5.25 -8.00
C PHE A 72 10.90 -4.02 -7.33
N PHE A 73 11.42 -2.82 -7.62
CA PHE A 73 10.90 -1.58 -7.05
C PHE A 73 9.53 -1.22 -7.63
N GLU A 74 9.29 -1.51 -8.92
CA GLU A 74 7.99 -1.32 -9.55
C GLU A 74 6.93 -2.23 -8.93
N LEU A 75 7.21 -3.52 -8.76
CA LEU A 75 6.27 -4.45 -8.10
C LEU A 75 6.02 -4.07 -6.64
N LEU A 76 7.05 -3.61 -5.93
CA LEU A 76 6.92 -3.11 -4.56
C LEU A 76 6.04 -1.85 -4.50
N ALA A 77 6.25 -0.89 -5.41
CA ALA A 77 5.44 0.31 -5.54
C ALA A 77 3.99 -0.05 -5.86
N ILE A 78 3.75 -0.92 -6.84
CA ILE A 78 2.42 -1.41 -7.21
C ILE A 78 1.71 -2.04 -6.00
N TYR A 79 2.40 -2.88 -5.24
CA TYR A 79 1.83 -3.50 -4.03
C TYR A 79 1.44 -2.46 -2.97
N ILE A 80 2.32 -1.49 -2.70
CA ILE A 80 2.08 -0.42 -1.72
C ILE A 80 0.90 0.46 -2.16
N TYR A 81 0.88 0.89 -3.43
CA TYR A 81 -0.20 1.73 -3.95
C TYR A 81 -1.53 0.98 -4.07
N TYR A 82 -1.51 -0.31 -4.38
CA TYR A 82 -2.69 -1.17 -4.28
C TYR A 82 -3.27 -1.16 -2.86
N MET A 83 -2.43 -1.34 -1.84
CA MET A 83 -2.87 -1.31 -0.44
C MET A 83 -3.48 0.04 -0.04
N PHE A 84 -2.86 1.14 -0.44
CA PHE A 84 -3.37 2.48 -0.15
C PHE A 84 -4.70 2.74 -0.85
N ALA A 85 -4.76 2.45 -2.15
CA ALA A 85 -5.96 2.66 -2.94
C ALA A 85 -7.13 1.85 -2.41
N ARG A 86 -6.94 0.56 -2.11
CA ARG A 86 -8.00 -0.28 -1.56
C ARG A 86 -8.52 0.24 -0.21
N SER A 87 -7.62 0.74 0.64
CA SER A 87 -7.98 1.32 1.94
C SER A 87 -8.79 2.59 1.77
N LEU A 88 -8.38 3.47 0.84
CA LEU A 88 -9.09 4.72 0.54
C LEU A 88 -10.42 4.47 -0.16
N GLU A 89 -10.49 3.58 -1.15
CA GLU A 89 -11.72 3.22 -1.85
C GLU A 89 -12.76 2.64 -0.89
N THR A 90 -12.32 1.81 0.07
CA THR A 90 -13.21 1.27 1.12
C THR A 90 -13.79 2.37 2.02
N LEU A 91 -13.00 3.41 2.31
CA LEU A 91 -13.42 4.52 3.18
C LEU A 91 -14.32 5.53 2.47
N TRP A 92 -13.97 5.88 1.24
CA TRP A 92 -14.62 6.93 0.47
C TRP A 92 -15.77 6.40 -0.39
N GLY A 93 -15.75 5.11 -0.71
CA GLY A 93 -16.56 4.52 -1.77
C GLY A 93 -15.96 4.78 -3.15
N SER A 94 -16.25 3.90 -4.10
CA SER A 94 -15.65 3.92 -5.44
C SER A 94 -15.83 5.25 -6.17
N LEU A 95 -17.01 5.88 -6.12
CA LEU A 95 -17.24 7.15 -6.83
C LEU A 95 -16.29 8.27 -6.38
N TRP A 96 -16.12 8.47 -5.07
CA TRP A 96 -15.25 9.54 -4.57
C TRP A 96 -13.78 9.24 -4.84
N PHE A 97 -13.41 7.96 -4.84
CA PHE A 97 -12.08 7.53 -5.27
C PHE A 97 -11.85 7.81 -6.76
N ASP A 98 -12.81 7.48 -7.62
CA ASP A 98 -12.73 7.72 -9.06
C ASP A 98 -12.62 9.21 -9.37
N LEU A 99 -13.48 10.02 -8.75
CA LEU A 99 -13.45 11.47 -8.89
C LEU A 99 -12.09 12.01 -8.45
N TYR A 100 -11.57 11.56 -7.31
CA TYR A 100 -10.26 11.97 -6.82
C TYR A 100 -9.15 11.66 -7.84
N TYR A 101 -9.15 10.44 -8.39
CA TYR A 101 -8.14 10.02 -9.36
C TYR A 101 -8.25 10.79 -10.70
N VAL A 102 -9.48 10.94 -11.22
CA VAL A 102 -9.76 11.68 -12.46
C VAL A 102 -9.42 13.17 -12.34
N PHE A 103 -9.76 13.82 -11.22
CA PHE A 103 -9.34 15.20 -10.98
C PHE A 103 -7.80 15.32 -10.88
N GLY A 104 -7.12 14.29 -10.39
CA GLY A 104 -5.66 14.19 -10.44
C GLY A 104 -5.13 14.19 -11.87
N ILE A 105 -5.68 13.33 -12.75
CA ILE A 105 -5.31 13.27 -14.17
C ILE A 105 -5.57 14.63 -14.85
N LEU A 106 -6.75 15.22 -14.63
CA LEU A 106 -7.10 16.53 -15.19
C LEU A 106 -6.15 17.63 -14.70
N GLY A 107 -5.73 17.58 -13.43
CA GLY A 107 -4.74 18.50 -12.87
C GLY A 107 -3.40 18.43 -13.61
N HIS A 108 -2.94 17.23 -13.97
CA HIS A 108 -1.71 17.06 -14.78
C HIS A 108 -1.86 17.60 -16.19
N ILE A 109 -2.99 17.28 -16.84
CA ILE A 109 -3.26 17.76 -18.20
C ILE A 109 -3.25 19.29 -18.21
N VAL A 110 -4.00 19.93 -17.30
CA VAL A 110 -4.05 21.39 -17.18
C VAL A 110 -2.67 21.96 -16.88
N ALA A 111 -1.92 21.36 -15.96
CA ALA A 111 -0.56 21.81 -15.65
C ALA A 111 0.37 21.72 -16.85
N GLY A 112 0.33 20.63 -17.61
CA GLY A 112 1.15 20.44 -18.81
C GLY A 112 0.85 21.50 -19.88
N PHE A 113 -0.43 21.82 -20.12
CA PHE A 113 -0.82 22.90 -21.01
C PHE A 113 -0.38 24.28 -20.51
N ILE A 114 -0.48 24.55 -19.21
CA ILE A 114 0.04 25.79 -18.60
C ILE A 114 1.55 25.87 -18.81
N CYS A 115 2.29 24.78 -18.59
CA CYS A 115 3.73 24.72 -18.81
C CYS A 115 4.12 25.08 -20.24
N TYR A 116 3.39 24.55 -21.22
CA TYR A 116 3.64 24.81 -22.62
C TYR A 116 3.29 26.25 -23.02
N PHE A 117 2.08 26.72 -22.74
CA PHE A 117 1.63 28.03 -23.22
C PHE A 117 2.21 29.22 -22.46
N VAL A 118 2.50 29.06 -21.16
CA VAL A 118 2.99 30.17 -20.31
C VAL A 118 4.51 30.21 -20.27
N PHE A 119 5.17 29.05 -20.16
CA PHE A 119 6.62 28.97 -19.97
C PHE A 119 7.37 28.47 -21.22
N GLY A 120 6.67 28.06 -22.28
CA GLY A 120 7.28 27.53 -23.50
C GLY A 120 7.98 26.19 -23.29
N PHE A 121 7.64 25.45 -22.22
CA PHE A 121 8.30 24.19 -21.86
C PHE A 121 7.34 23.01 -22.02
N ASN A 122 7.79 21.98 -22.73
CA ASN A 122 7.01 20.77 -22.93
C ASN A 122 7.21 19.80 -21.76
N ALA A 123 6.12 19.45 -21.08
CA ALA A 123 6.16 18.71 -19.82
C ALA A 123 6.24 17.19 -20.03
N ASN A 124 7.22 16.74 -20.83
CA ASN A 124 7.39 15.32 -21.24
C ASN A 124 7.76 14.38 -20.09
N PHE A 125 8.02 14.94 -18.90
CA PHE A 125 8.36 14.22 -17.67
C PHE A 125 7.16 13.98 -16.75
N ILE A 126 5.93 14.32 -17.16
CA ILE A 126 4.73 13.96 -16.41
C ILE A 126 4.61 12.43 -16.40
N THR A 127 4.72 11.85 -15.19
CA THR A 127 4.53 10.42 -14.93
C THR A 127 3.42 10.21 -13.91
N VAL A 128 3.09 8.95 -13.66
CA VAL A 128 2.10 8.56 -12.67
C VAL A 128 2.54 8.84 -11.22
N ASP A 129 3.83 9.09 -10.98
CA ASP A 129 4.40 9.28 -9.64
C ASP A 129 3.76 10.44 -8.90
N PHE A 130 3.46 11.53 -9.60
CA PHE A 130 2.80 12.69 -8.99
C PHE A 130 1.34 12.41 -8.62
N LEU A 131 0.61 11.59 -9.40
CA LEU A 131 -0.72 11.12 -9.02
C LEU A 131 -0.63 10.24 -7.76
N ASN A 132 0.31 9.30 -7.79
CA ASN A 132 0.58 8.36 -6.72
C ASN A 132 1.02 9.08 -5.43
N ALA A 133 1.81 10.16 -5.52
CA ALA A 133 2.18 11.04 -4.41
C ALA A 133 0.95 11.71 -3.78
N SER A 134 0.03 12.22 -4.60
CA SER A 134 -1.21 12.80 -4.07
C SER A 134 -2.05 11.76 -3.31
N LEU A 135 -2.13 10.54 -3.84
CA LEU A 135 -2.82 9.42 -3.22
C LEU A 135 -2.16 8.98 -1.91
N PHE A 136 -0.82 8.92 -1.90
CA PHE A 136 -0.04 8.67 -0.70
C PHE A 136 -0.35 9.70 0.39
N MET A 137 -0.35 10.99 0.04
CA MET A 137 -0.67 12.08 0.97
C MET A 137 -2.08 11.91 1.55
N ALA A 138 -3.05 11.55 0.71
CA ALA A 138 -4.41 11.25 1.14
C ALA A 138 -4.50 10.08 2.12
N TYR A 139 -3.78 9.00 1.84
CA TYR A 139 -3.71 7.85 2.73
C TYR A 139 -3.05 8.21 4.07
N ALA A 140 -1.90 8.89 4.05
CA ALA A 140 -1.16 9.26 5.25
C ALA A 140 -1.93 10.24 6.14
N TYR A 141 -2.72 11.16 5.55
CA TYR A 141 -3.57 12.08 6.30
C TYR A 141 -4.70 11.37 7.07
N ILE A 142 -5.24 10.28 6.51
CA ILE A 142 -6.32 9.51 7.13
C ILE A 142 -5.78 8.46 8.11
N PHE A 143 -4.66 7.82 7.79
CA PHE A 143 -4.04 6.77 8.58
C PHE A 143 -2.64 7.15 9.12
N PRO A 144 -2.51 8.25 9.90
CA PRO A 144 -1.20 8.77 10.32
C PRO A 144 -0.41 7.84 11.24
N GLU A 145 -1.11 6.97 11.97
CA GLU A 145 -0.52 6.00 12.90
C GLU A 145 -0.28 4.61 12.26
N SER A 146 -0.64 4.42 10.99
CA SER A 146 -0.29 3.18 10.29
C SER A 146 1.23 3.11 10.08
N MET A 147 1.79 1.91 10.21
CA MET A 147 3.23 1.66 10.08
C MET A 147 3.51 0.92 8.77
N ILE A 148 4.54 1.36 8.06
CA ILE A 148 5.13 0.64 6.94
C ILE A 148 6.56 0.28 7.31
N TYR A 149 6.96 -0.94 6.96
CA TYR A 149 8.31 -1.43 7.20
C TYR A 149 9.18 -1.13 5.99
N ILE A 150 10.08 -0.16 6.13
CA ILE A 150 11.07 0.16 5.10
C ILE A 150 12.04 -1.02 5.01
N PHE A 151 12.18 -1.57 3.80
CA PHE A 151 12.96 -2.79 3.52
C PHE A 151 12.64 -3.96 4.48
N PHE A 152 11.40 -4.04 4.96
CA PHE A 152 10.95 -5.04 5.95
C PHE A 152 11.65 -4.98 7.31
N ILE A 153 12.49 -3.96 7.58
CA ILE A 153 13.29 -3.86 8.81
C ILE A 153 12.79 -2.72 9.70
N ILE A 154 12.67 -1.50 9.15
CA ILE A 154 12.44 -0.30 9.97
C ILE A 154 10.97 0.09 9.92
N PRO A 155 10.18 -0.06 11.01
CA PRO A 155 8.80 0.41 11.06
C PRO A 155 8.76 1.94 11.14
N VAL A 156 8.21 2.58 10.11
CA VAL A 156 8.03 4.03 10.07
C VAL A 156 6.54 4.36 9.99
N LYS A 157 6.09 5.31 10.82
CA LYS A 157 4.70 5.79 10.78
C LYS A 157 4.47 6.67 9.57
N MET A 158 3.30 6.53 8.95
CA MET A 158 2.92 7.30 7.76
C MET A 158 3.02 8.81 7.94
N LYS A 159 2.72 9.35 9.13
CA LYS A 159 2.85 10.79 9.39
C LYS A 159 4.26 11.34 9.20
N TRP A 160 5.29 10.53 9.48
CA TRP A 160 6.67 10.96 9.28
C TRP A 160 7.04 11.00 7.80
N LEU A 161 6.64 9.97 7.06
CA LEU A 161 6.85 9.93 5.61
C LEU A 161 6.06 11.05 4.90
N ALA A 162 4.83 11.33 5.33
CA ALA A 162 4.05 12.45 4.80
C ALA A 162 4.68 13.82 5.10
N ASN A 163 5.21 14.03 6.31
CA ASN A 163 5.92 15.27 6.62
C ASN A 163 7.17 15.44 5.75
N PHE A 164 7.91 14.36 5.51
CA PHE A 164 9.09 14.36 4.64
C PHE A 164 8.71 14.71 3.20
N GLU A 165 7.74 14.01 2.63
CA GLU A 165 7.26 14.24 1.28
C GLU A 165 6.63 15.64 1.12
N ALA A 166 5.81 16.08 2.08
CA ALA A 166 5.24 17.43 2.09
C ALA A 166 6.31 18.51 2.16
N THR A 167 7.43 18.26 2.85
CA THR A 167 8.57 19.19 2.89
C THR A 167 9.25 19.27 1.53
N ILE A 168 9.44 18.15 0.83
CA ILE A 168 10.01 18.10 -0.51
C ILE A 168 9.11 18.82 -1.51
N TYR A 169 7.84 18.44 -1.62
CA TYR A 169 6.93 19.12 -2.56
C TYR A 169 6.65 20.56 -2.17
N GLY A 170 6.57 20.88 -0.88
CA GLY A 170 6.44 22.25 -0.40
C GLY A 170 7.64 23.12 -0.76
N SER A 171 8.86 22.60 -0.62
CA SER A 171 10.08 23.31 -1.02
C SER A 171 10.18 23.47 -2.54
N ILE A 172 9.80 22.45 -3.32
CA ILE A 172 9.68 22.56 -4.79
C ILE A 172 8.74 23.71 -5.16
N ILE A 173 7.55 23.77 -4.57
CA ILE A 173 6.55 24.80 -4.85
C ILE A 173 7.11 26.18 -4.50
N VAL A 174 7.59 26.36 -3.26
CA VAL A 174 8.05 27.67 -2.76
C VAL A 174 9.26 28.18 -3.55
N PHE A 175 10.32 27.37 -3.66
CA PHE A 175 11.54 27.80 -4.34
C PHE A 175 11.38 27.82 -5.86
N GLY A 176 10.50 27.00 -6.43
CA GLY A 176 10.18 27.03 -7.85
C GLY A 176 9.44 28.29 -8.27
N PHE A 177 8.44 28.75 -7.50
CA PHE A 177 7.82 30.06 -7.78
C PHE A 177 8.77 31.24 -7.56
N LEU A 178 9.74 31.11 -6.65
CA LEU A 178 10.80 32.10 -6.44
C LEU A 178 11.94 31.99 -7.45
N SER A 179 11.98 30.96 -8.31
CA SER A 179 13.11 30.67 -9.19
C SER A 179 13.49 31.84 -10.11
N PRO A 180 12.55 32.62 -10.71
CA PRO A 180 12.92 33.76 -11.56
C PRO A 180 13.70 34.85 -10.81
N PHE A 181 13.51 34.95 -9.49
CA PHE A 181 14.19 35.91 -8.63
C PHE A 181 15.46 35.33 -7.99
N LEU A 182 15.43 34.06 -7.57
CA LEU A 182 16.55 33.42 -6.87
C LEU A 182 17.68 32.99 -7.80
N ILE A 183 17.39 32.60 -9.04
CA ILE A 183 18.43 32.16 -10.00
C ILE A 183 19.45 33.28 -10.27
N PRO A 184 19.06 34.55 -10.53
CA PRO A 184 20.01 35.64 -10.69
C PRO A 184 20.75 36.03 -9.39
N VAL A 185 20.08 35.97 -8.24
CA VAL A 185 20.60 36.53 -6.97
C VAL A 185 21.45 35.52 -6.19
N ALA A 186 21.13 34.23 -6.26
CA ALA A 186 21.75 33.18 -5.47
C ALA A 186 21.95 31.87 -6.27
N PRO A 187 22.71 31.90 -7.39
CA PRO A 187 22.86 30.73 -8.27
C PRO A 187 23.51 29.53 -7.57
N LYS A 188 24.40 29.76 -6.59
CA LYS A 188 25.01 28.68 -5.79
C LYS A 188 23.99 27.98 -4.89
N PHE A 189 23.06 28.74 -4.30
CA PHE A 189 21.99 28.17 -3.47
C PHE A 189 21.01 27.36 -4.33
N TYR A 190 20.68 27.88 -5.51
CA TYR A 190 19.84 27.16 -6.47
C TYR A 190 20.49 25.85 -6.93
N ALA A 191 21.78 25.88 -7.28
CA ALA A 191 22.54 24.69 -7.63
C ALA A 191 22.60 23.69 -6.46
N PHE A 192 22.75 24.19 -5.21
CA PHE A 192 22.69 23.34 -4.03
C PHE A 192 21.34 22.61 -3.90
N LEU A 193 20.22 23.30 -4.05
CA LEU A 193 18.88 22.67 -4.03
C LEU A 193 18.72 21.61 -5.12
N PHE A 194 19.18 21.91 -6.34
CA PHE A 194 19.13 20.98 -7.46
C PHE A 194 19.96 19.70 -7.18
N ASN A 195 21.17 19.84 -6.63
CA ASN A 195 22.01 18.70 -6.25
C ASN A 195 21.42 17.88 -5.09
N LEU A 196 20.58 18.48 -4.26
CA LEU A 196 19.83 17.78 -3.21
C LEU A 196 18.63 16.98 -3.77
N GLY A 197 18.37 17.08 -5.08
CA GLY A 197 17.23 16.45 -5.74
C GLY A 197 15.94 17.28 -5.68
N ILE A 198 16.04 18.58 -5.42
CA ILE A 198 14.91 19.52 -5.39
C ILE A 198 15.01 20.41 -6.64
N PRO A 199 14.40 20.02 -7.76
CA PRO A 199 14.38 20.83 -8.98
C PRO A 199 13.42 22.02 -8.78
N ALA A 200 13.93 23.10 -8.21
CA ALA A 200 13.19 24.30 -7.87
C ALA A 200 12.92 25.19 -9.10
N VAL A 201 12.37 24.65 -10.18
CA VAL A 201 12.04 25.42 -11.40
C VAL A 201 10.57 25.81 -11.42
N ILE A 202 10.23 27.00 -11.94
CA ILE A 202 8.85 27.50 -11.95
C ILE A 202 7.84 26.57 -12.63
N TRP A 203 8.18 26.00 -13.80
CA TRP A 203 7.28 25.08 -14.52
C TRP A 203 7.05 23.78 -13.72
N TYR A 204 8.07 23.29 -13.02
CA TYR A 204 7.97 22.10 -12.17
C TYR A 204 7.13 22.38 -10.92
N ALA A 205 7.28 23.57 -10.33
CA ALA A 205 6.43 24.02 -9.22
C ALA A 205 4.96 24.11 -9.62
N VAL A 206 4.65 24.63 -10.82
CA VAL A 206 3.27 24.68 -11.33
C VAL A 206 2.68 23.29 -11.48
N LEU A 207 3.44 22.35 -12.03
CA LEU A 207 3.04 20.94 -12.15
C LEU A 207 2.71 20.34 -10.77
N VAL A 208 3.66 20.36 -9.85
CA VAL A 208 3.45 19.82 -8.49
C VAL A 208 2.29 20.51 -7.78
N PHE A 209 2.18 21.83 -7.91
CA PHE A 209 1.12 22.61 -7.28
C PHE A 209 -0.27 22.21 -7.78
N CYS A 210 -0.48 22.14 -9.10
CA CYS A 210 -1.76 21.73 -9.69
C CYS A 210 -2.19 20.34 -9.26
N VAL A 211 -1.24 19.42 -9.09
CA VAL A 211 -1.52 18.04 -8.65
C VAL A 211 -1.82 17.97 -7.16
N MET A 212 -1.03 18.66 -6.33
CA MET A 212 -1.25 18.71 -4.88
C MET A 212 -2.52 19.48 -4.50
N LEU A 213 -2.99 20.40 -5.36
CA LEU A 213 -4.29 21.03 -5.21
C LEU A 213 -5.43 20.01 -5.21
N ASN A 214 -5.31 18.88 -5.92
CA ASN A 214 -6.33 17.82 -5.91
C ASN A 214 -6.58 17.30 -4.48
N PHE A 215 -5.50 17.02 -3.73
CA PHE A 215 -5.58 16.65 -2.31
C PHE A 215 -6.28 17.73 -1.48
N MET A 216 -5.88 19.00 -1.64
CA MET A 216 -6.48 20.10 -0.87
C MET A 216 -7.98 20.27 -1.17
N ILE A 217 -8.35 20.29 -2.45
CA ILE A 217 -9.73 20.46 -2.91
C ILE A 217 -10.60 19.29 -2.41
N PHE A 218 -10.11 18.06 -2.53
CA PHE A 218 -10.85 16.89 -2.07
C PHE A 218 -11.17 16.97 -0.57
N PHE A 219 -10.19 17.28 0.27
CA PHE A 219 -10.40 17.36 1.71
C PHE A 219 -11.19 18.59 2.17
N ILE A 220 -11.32 19.62 1.31
CA ILE A 220 -12.24 20.75 1.51
C ILE A 220 -13.67 20.34 1.17
N LEU A 221 -13.90 19.70 0.02
CA LEU A 221 -15.22 19.27 -0.44
C LEU A 221 -15.84 18.20 0.47
N THR A 222 -14.99 17.32 1.01
CA THR A 222 -15.41 16.20 1.86
C THR A 222 -15.41 16.52 3.36
N ARG A 223 -15.22 17.79 3.77
CA ARG A 223 -15.19 18.22 5.18
C ARG A 223 -16.36 17.69 6.01
N GLY A 224 -17.56 17.65 5.44
CA GLY A 224 -18.77 17.17 6.11
C GLY A 224 -18.78 15.67 6.44
N ALA A 225 -18.00 14.85 5.72
CA ALA A 225 -17.85 13.42 5.94
C ALA A 225 -16.58 13.05 6.73
N ARG A 226 -15.71 14.03 7.01
CA ARG A 226 -14.40 13.83 7.63
C ARG A 226 -14.48 13.05 8.95
N ARG A 227 -15.38 13.42 9.86
CA ARG A 227 -15.55 12.74 11.16
C ARG A 227 -15.89 11.25 10.99
N LYS A 228 -16.75 10.93 10.00
CA LYS A 228 -17.14 9.55 9.67
C LYS A 228 -15.95 8.75 9.12
N MET A 229 -15.17 9.36 8.22
CA MET A 229 -13.97 8.74 7.66
C MET A 229 -12.94 8.40 8.75
N TYR A 230 -12.61 9.35 9.63
CA TYR A 230 -11.67 9.10 10.73
C TYR A 230 -12.17 8.06 11.74
N TYR A 231 -13.47 8.06 12.04
CA TYR A 231 -14.06 7.03 12.89
C TYR A 231 -13.91 5.63 12.30
N PHE A 232 -14.19 5.47 10.99
CA PHE A 232 -14.07 4.18 10.30
C PHE A 232 -12.61 3.76 10.14
N ALA A 233 -11.70 4.68 9.81
CA ALA A 233 -10.26 4.45 9.77
C ALA A 233 -9.72 3.95 11.13
N GLY A 234 -10.20 4.53 12.24
CA GLY A 234 -9.87 4.07 13.59
C GLY A 234 -10.35 2.64 13.89
N HIS A 235 -11.50 2.24 13.36
CA HIS A 235 -11.99 0.86 13.48
C HIS A 235 -11.12 -0.13 12.70
N ILE A 236 -10.71 0.23 11.48
CA ILE A 236 -9.78 -0.57 10.67
C ILE A 236 -8.47 -0.77 11.43
N ASN A 237 -7.86 0.31 11.94
CA ASN A 237 -6.60 0.21 12.69
C ASN A 237 -6.73 -0.65 13.96
N LYS A 238 -7.83 -0.52 14.72
CA LYS A 238 -8.09 -1.37 15.89
C LYS A 238 -8.23 -2.85 15.52
N LYS A 239 -8.88 -3.16 14.40
CA LYS A 239 -9.02 -4.54 13.92
C LYS A 239 -7.67 -5.13 13.53
N VAL A 240 -6.88 -4.42 12.72
CA VAL A 240 -5.53 -4.83 12.33
C VAL A 240 -4.63 -5.03 13.55
N GLN A 241 -4.65 -4.12 14.52
CA GLN A 241 -3.87 -4.27 15.76
C GLN A 241 -4.32 -5.48 16.60
N LYS A 242 -5.62 -5.78 16.66
CA LYS A 242 -6.10 -6.97 17.34
C LYS A 242 -5.63 -8.25 16.66
N GLU A 243 -5.71 -8.32 15.34
CA GLU A 243 -5.23 -9.48 14.57
C GLU A 243 -3.72 -9.69 14.72
N TYR A 244 -2.92 -8.61 14.66
CA TYR A 244 -1.48 -8.68 14.95
C TYR A 244 -1.21 -9.16 16.38
N LYS A 245 -1.91 -8.64 17.39
CA LYS A 245 -1.74 -9.08 18.78
C LYS A 245 -2.16 -10.52 19.00
N VAL A 246 -3.16 -11.03 18.27
CA VAL A 246 -3.58 -12.43 18.34
C VAL A 246 -2.51 -13.33 17.70
N LYS A 247 -1.95 -12.96 16.55
CA LYS A 247 -0.87 -13.71 15.88
C LYS A 247 0.46 -13.64 16.62
N ALA A 248 0.72 -12.56 17.36
CA ALA A 248 1.91 -12.36 18.17
C ALA A 248 1.76 -12.91 19.61
N ARG A 249 0.60 -13.49 19.98
CA ARG A 249 0.53 -14.27 21.21
C ARG A 249 1.40 -15.51 21.01
N PRO A 250 2.42 -15.76 21.86
CA PRO A 250 3.00 -17.09 21.92
C PRO A 250 1.87 -18.08 22.17
N MET A 251 1.87 -19.23 21.49
CA MET A 251 0.91 -20.29 21.75
C MET A 251 0.84 -20.49 23.27
N ALA A 252 -0.34 -20.26 23.86
CA ALA A 252 -0.49 -20.24 25.32
C ALA A 252 -0.45 -21.66 25.93
N GLY A 253 -0.14 -22.67 25.12
CA GLY A 253 0.10 -24.04 25.56
C GLY A 253 1.61 -24.33 25.60
N PRO A 254 2.04 -25.30 26.43
CA PRO A 254 3.39 -25.82 26.33
C PRO A 254 3.59 -26.37 24.91
N VAL A 255 4.66 -25.94 24.23
CA VAL A 255 5.02 -26.44 22.90
C VAL A 255 5.45 -27.90 23.01
N HIS A 256 6.12 -28.24 24.12
CA HIS A 256 6.65 -29.56 24.40
C HIS A 256 6.05 -30.18 25.66
N LYS A 257 5.61 -31.45 25.53
CA LYS A 257 5.04 -32.23 26.63
C LYS A 257 5.46 -33.70 26.49
N CYS A 258 6.02 -34.27 27.54
CA CYS A 258 6.38 -35.69 27.56
C CYS A 258 5.11 -36.56 27.53
N ALA A 259 5.04 -37.50 26.59
CA ALA A 259 3.91 -38.43 26.45
C ALA A 259 3.76 -39.40 27.64
N VAL A 260 4.86 -39.69 28.37
CA VAL A 260 4.86 -40.66 29.49
C VAL A 260 4.56 -39.98 30.82
N CYS A 261 5.33 -38.96 31.20
CA CYS A 261 5.22 -38.32 32.52
C CYS A 261 4.41 -37.02 32.53
N GLY A 262 4.02 -36.52 31.36
CA GLY A 262 3.25 -35.29 31.25
C GLY A 262 3.98 -33.99 31.60
N ARG A 263 5.27 -34.05 31.98
CA ARG A 263 6.09 -32.85 32.23
C ARG A 263 6.12 -31.96 31.00
N THR A 264 6.01 -30.66 31.23
CA THR A 264 6.02 -29.64 30.19
C THR A 264 7.34 -28.86 30.20
N GLU A 265 7.60 -28.08 29.15
CA GLU A 265 8.76 -27.16 29.06
C GLU A 265 8.88 -26.18 30.25
N LYS A 266 7.81 -25.97 31.03
CA LYS A 266 7.84 -25.13 32.24
C LYS A 266 8.35 -25.86 33.48
N ASP A 267 8.26 -27.19 33.49
CA ASP A 267 8.53 -28.03 34.66
C ASP A 267 9.87 -28.77 34.55
N TYR A 268 10.51 -28.74 33.37
CA TYR A 268 11.73 -29.48 33.06
C TYR A 268 12.67 -28.65 32.19
N ASP A 269 13.88 -28.42 32.68
CA ASP A 269 14.91 -27.61 32.01
C ASP A 269 15.66 -28.36 30.89
N GLY A 270 15.39 -29.65 30.69
CA GLY A 270 16.06 -30.48 29.68
C GLY A 270 15.36 -30.48 28.31
N VAL A 271 15.99 -31.11 27.32
CA VAL A 271 15.51 -31.10 25.93
C VAL A 271 14.52 -32.24 25.68
N PHE A 272 13.37 -31.92 25.10
CA PHE A 272 12.42 -32.92 24.59
C PHE A 272 12.88 -33.45 23.24
N ARG A 273 12.80 -34.77 23.04
CA ARG A 273 13.23 -35.44 21.80
C ARG A 273 12.16 -36.41 21.32
N PHE A 274 12.15 -36.62 20.00
CA PHE A 274 11.35 -37.65 19.35
C PHE A 274 12.10 -38.98 19.35
N CYS A 275 11.34 -40.08 19.45
CA CYS A 275 11.88 -41.40 19.19
C CYS A 275 11.81 -41.71 17.69
N SER A 276 12.92 -42.11 17.08
CA SER A 276 12.98 -42.49 15.66
C SER A 276 12.28 -43.82 15.33
N ARG A 277 11.89 -44.59 16.34
CA ARG A 277 11.24 -45.90 16.19
C ARG A 277 9.74 -45.88 16.44
N CYS A 278 9.22 -44.84 17.08
CA CYS A 278 7.80 -44.70 17.33
C CYS A 278 7.08 -44.17 16.08
N VAL A 279 5.85 -44.61 15.88
CA VAL A 279 4.94 -44.05 14.90
C VAL A 279 4.12 -42.95 15.58
N GLY A 280 4.19 -41.71 15.08
CA GLY A 280 3.49 -40.54 15.62
C GLY A 280 4.43 -39.41 16.10
N GLU A 281 3.87 -38.25 16.41
CA GLU A 281 4.59 -37.04 16.86
C GLU A 281 4.69 -36.97 18.39
N TYR A 282 5.11 -38.07 19.04
CA TYR A 282 5.26 -38.10 20.49
C TYR A 282 6.65 -37.62 20.93
N GLU A 283 6.66 -36.67 21.85
CA GLU A 283 7.88 -36.16 22.47
C GLU A 283 8.11 -36.79 23.86
N TYR A 284 9.38 -37.00 24.19
CA TYR A 284 9.82 -37.59 25.45
C TYR A 284 10.91 -36.74 26.10
N CYS A 285 10.91 -36.62 27.43
CA CYS A 285 12.06 -36.08 28.16
C CYS A 285 13.22 -37.08 28.15
N GLU A 286 14.44 -36.65 28.47
CA GLU A 286 15.65 -37.49 28.36
C GLU A 286 15.54 -38.80 29.18
N GLU A 287 14.88 -38.75 30.35
CA GLU A 287 14.64 -39.90 31.22
C GLU A 287 13.70 -40.95 30.58
N HIS A 288 12.71 -40.50 29.81
CA HIS A 288 11.70 -41.38 29.18
C HIS A 288 12.03 -41.74 27.74
N LEU A 289 12.96 -41.04 27.10
CA LEU A 289 13.38 -41.35 25.72
C LEU A 289 14.00 -42.75 25.60
N THR A 290 14.64 -43.27 26.64
CA THR A 290 15.27 -44.61 26.62
C THR A 290 14.43 -45.70 27.27
N THR A 291 13.39 -45.32 28.03
CA THR A 291 12.58 -46.24 28.84
C THR A 291 11.13 -46.34 28.40
N HIS A 292 10.69 -45.52 27.43
CA HIS A 292 9.33 -45.60 26.88
C HIS A 292 9.11 -46.88 26.08
N ILE A 293 7.86 -47.35 26.08
CA ILE A 293 7.39 -48.40 25.19
C ILE A 293 7.13 -47.75 23.83
N HIS A 294 7.68 -48.34 22.77
CA HIS A 294 7.52 -47.81 21.42
C HIS A 294 6.07 -47.96 20.96
N VAL A 295 5.51 -46.87 20.44
CA VAL A 295 4.18 -46.86 19.84
C VAL A 295 4.28 -47.37 18.42
N THR A 296 3.56 -48.45 18.11
CA THR A 296 3.47 -49.01 16.76
C THR A 296 2.19 -48.56 16.05
N ALA A 297 2.12 -48.79 14.74
CA ALA A 297 0.92 -48.47 13.96
C ALA A 297 -0.32 -49.24 14.46
N GLU A 298 -0.14 -50.48 14.91
CA GLU A 298 -1.22 -51.32 15.47
C GLU A 298 -1.77 -50.72 16.77
N ASP A 299 -0.92 -50.16 17.62
CA ASP A 299 -1.34 -49.51 18.88
C ASP A 299 -2.19 -48.26 18.62
N LEU A 300 -1.87 -47.50 17.57
CA LEU A 300 -2.64 -46.32 17.16
C LEU A 300 -4.01 -46.69 16.57
N GLU A 301 -4.06 -47.75 15.77
CA GLU A 301 -5.33 -48.25 15.22
C GLU A 301 -6.25 -48.78 16.33
N ASN A 302 -5.70 -49.52 17.29
CA ASN A 302 -6.46 -50.04 18.44
C ASN A 302 -6.99 -48.91 19.33
N ALA A 303 -6.18 -47.88 19.61
CA ALA A 303 -6.60 -46.72 20.38
C ALA A 303 -7.71 -45.91 19.66
N ALA A 304 -7.64 -45.79 18.32
CA ALA A 304 -8.67 -45.11 17.54
C ALA A 304 -10.03 -45.84 17.54
N VAL A 305 -10.01 -47.18 17.66
CA VAL A 305 -11.22 -48.00 17.78
C VAL A 305 -11.83 -47.88 19.18
N GLU A 306 -11.01 -47.81 20.24
CA GLU A 306 -11.49 -47.59 21.61
C GLU A 306 -12.10 -46.20 21.81
N GLU A 307 -11.52 -45.15 21.21
CA GLU A 307 -12.04 -43.78 21.31
C GLU A 307 -13.39 -43.61 20.58
N GLN A 308 -13.66 -44.41 19.53
CA GLN A 308 -14.97 -44.46 18.86
C GLN A 308 -16.02 -45.25 19.65
N ALA A 309 -15.61 -46.16 20.54
CA ALA A 309 -16.51 -46.96 21.36
C ALA A 309 -16.99 -46.24 22.63
N ASP A 310 -16.29 -45.19 23.08
CA ASP A 310 -16.58 -44.45 24.32
C ASP A 310 -17.32 -43.11 24.08
N VAL A 311 -17.83 -42.86 22.86
CA VAL A 311 -18.69 -41.70 22.59
C VAL A 311 -20.09 -41.95 23.20
N PRO A 312 -20.53 -41.18 24.21
CA PRO A 312 -21.85 -41.37 24.80
C PRO A 312 -22.93 -41.04 23.76
N GLU A 313 -23.86 -41.98 23.60
CA GLU A 313 -25.07 -41.93 22.78
C GLU A 313 -26.02 -40.82 23.28
N LYS A 314 -25.65 -39.55 23.09
CA LYS A 314 -26.51 -38.39 23.32
C LYS A 314 -26.31 -37.35 22.22
N GLU A 315 -26.67 -37.72 20.99
CA GLU A 315 -27.20 -36.80 19.97
C GLU A 315 -27.72 -37.59 18.75
N GLN A 316 -28.63 -38.54 19.00
CA GLN A 316 -29.50 -39.08 17.96
C GLN A 316 -30.90 -39.25 18.54
N LYS A 317 -31.64 -38.14 18.57
CA LYS A 317 -33.12 -38.03 18.53
C LYS A 317 -33.52 -36.66 19.02
N ILE A 318 -33.68 -35.69 18.12
CA ILE A 318 -34.90 -34.89 17.98
C ILE A 318 -35.03 -34.60 16.47
N ASP A 319 -36.26 -34.77 15.99
CA ASP A 319 -36.75 -34.77 14.61
C ASP A 319 -36.37 -33.55 13.74
#